data_AF-A0A931MIV5-F1
#
_entry.id   AF-A0A931MIV5-F1
#
_cell.length_a   1.000
_cell.length_b   1.000
_cell.length_c   1.000
_cell.angle_alpha   90.00
_cell.angle_beta   90.00
_cell.angle_gamma   90.00
#
_symmetry.space_group_name_H-M   'P 1'
#
loop_
_entity.id
_entity.type
_entity.pdbx_description
1 polymer ?
#
loop_
_entity_poly.entity_id
_entity_poly.type
_entity_poly.pdbx_seq_one_letter_code
_entity_poly.pdbx_strand_id
1 'polypeptide(L)'
;MNTTGFVKATLAAAALAATCACAQPAAPQAGASAPWQAGPMGPGGRPGGGMMGPRGRAGPGYTFGWPMMSARERDEHRARMRGAQTYEACRQEFDEHRKLMEERARERGIRMRGPRGDACGGWKR
;
A
#
# COMPACT_ATOMS: atom_id res chain seq x y z
N MET A 1 28.33 15.51 40.41
CA MET A 1 28.88 16.26 39.26
C MET A 1 27.83 16.23 38.15
N ASN A 2 26.78 17.04 38.32
CA ASN A 2 26.60 18.40 37.79
C ASN A 2 26.01 18.34 36.37
N THR A 3 24.69 18.34 36.18
CA THR A 3 23.79 19.52 36.02
C THR A 3 24.24 20.51 34.95
N THR A 4 23.53 20.52 33.82
CA THR A 4 23.14 21.70 32.99
C THR A 4 22.38 21.15 31.76
N GLY A 5 21.14 21.49 31.42
CA GLY A 5 20.34 22.66 31.75
C GLY A 5 20.41 23.68 30.60
N PHE A 6 19.66 23.48 29.52
CA PHE A 6 19.29 24.52 28.55
C PHE A 6 17.83 24.27 28.13
N VAL A 7 16.86 24.77 28.91
CA VAL A 7 16.20 26.08 28.76
C VAL A 7 15.10 26.02 27.69
N LYS A 8 13.88 25.96 28.22
CA LYS A 8 12.61 26.28 27.55
C LYS A 8 12.67 27.71 26.98
N ALA A 9 12.37 27.85 25.70
CA ALA A 9 11.93 29.07 25.02
C ALA A 9 11.59 28.63 23.59
N THR A 10 10.44 28.89 22.98
CA THR A 10 9.42 29.91 23.21
C THR A 10 8.20 29.48 22.39
N LEU A 11 7.02 29.69 22.96
CA LEU A 11 5.76 29.76 22.22
C LEU A 11 5.87 30.79 21.09
N ALA A 12 5.38 30.42 19.91
CA ALA A 12 4.85 31.38 18.94
C ALA A 12 3.67 30.72 18.21
N ALA A 13 2.49 30.85 18.83
CA ALA A 13 1.23 30.68 18.13
C ALA A 13 1.04 31.87 17.19
N ALA A 14 1.04 31.62 15.89
CA ALA A 14 0.61 32.60 14.89
C ALA A 14 -0.73 32.13 14.32
N ALA A 15 -1.81 32.52 15.00
CA ALA A 15 -3.13 32.56 14.42
C ALA A 15 -3.19 33.73 13.44
N LEU A 16 -3.49 33.47 12.17
CA LEU A 16 -3.77 34.50 11.17
C LEU A 16 -4.96 34.09 10.30
N ALA A 17 -6.01 34.88 10.48
CA ALA A 17 -7.03 35.30 9.52
C ALA A 17 -8.01 34.25 8.98
N ALA A 18 -9.17 34.23 9.65
CA ALA A 18 -10.46 34.04 9.00
C ALA A 18 -10.65 35.08 7.88
N THR A 19 -10.98 34.61 6.68
CA THR A 19 -11.62 35.44 5.64
C THR A 19 -12.98 34.86 5.32
N CYS A 20 -14.00 35.69 5.52
CA CYS A 20 -15.40 35.42 5.21
C CYS A 20 -15.64 35.36 3.69
N ALA A 21 -16.36 34.31 3.30
CA ALA A 21 -17.45 34.23 2.35
C ALA A 21 -17.62 35.34 1.28
N CYS A 22 -17.62 34.93 0.01
CA CYS A 22 -18.68 35.31 -0.93
C CYS A 22 -18.85 34.32 -2.09
N ALA A 23 -20.12 34.01 -2.35
CA ALA A 23 -20.72 33.62 -3.63
C ALA A 23 -20.46 32.20 -4.18
N GLN A 24 -21.30 31.27 -3.72
CA GLN A 24 -21.76 30.13 -4.54
C GLN A 24 -22.78 30.64 -5.56
N PRO A 25 -22.63 30.39 -6.88
CA PRO A 25 -23.77 30.41 -7.77
C PRO A 25 -24.47 29.05 -7.71
N ALA A 26 -25.56 28.98 -6.93
CA ALA A 26 -26.58 27.96 -7.11
C ALA A 26 -27.31 28.26 -8.42
N ALA A 27 -27.08 27.44 -9.45
CA ALA A 27 -27.95 27.36 -10.61
C ALA A 27 -28.74 26.04 -10.55
N PRO A 28 -30.08 26.08 -10.70
CA PRO A 28 -30.93 24.91 -10.62
C PRO A 28 -31.05 24.26 -11.98
N GLN A 29 -30.73 22.98 -12.14
CA GLN A 29 -31.32 22.19 -13.22
C GLN A 29 -31.74 20.82 -12.68
N ALA A 30 -33.06 20.73 -12.53
CA ALA A 30 -33.83 19.54 -12.35
C ALA A 30 -33.39 18.43 -13.32
N GLY A 31 -33.56 17.20 -12.87
CA GLY A 31 -33.17 16.00 -13.61
C GLY A 31 -33.68 16.00 -15.04
N ALA A 32 -32.77 15.63 -15.93
CA ALA A 32 -33.10 14.96 -17.17
C ALA A 32 -32.14 13.77 -17.28
N SER A 33 -32.68 12.58 -17.02
CA SER A 33 -32.12 11.33 -17.52
C SER A 33 -31.98 11.44 -19.03
N ALA A 34 -30.77 11.65 -19.52
CA ALA A 34 -30.43 11.54 -20.94
C ALA A 34 -29.22 10.60 -21.07
N PRO A 35 -29.32 9.55 -21.90
CA PRO A 35 -28.45 8.39 -21.83
C PRO A 35 -27.21 8.60 -22.71
N TRP A 36 -26.08 8.01 -22.30
CA TRP A 36 -24.89 7.73 -23.13
C TRP A 36 -24.44 8.86 -24.08
N GLN A 37 -23.99 9.99 -23.56
CA GLN A 37 -23.23 10.93 -24.40
C GLN A 37 -21.83 10.36 -24.63
N ALA A 38 -21.68 9.76 -25.81
CA ALA A 38 -20.51 9.09 -26.32
C ALA A 38 -19.29 10.03 -26.41
N GLY A 39 -18.39 9.93 -25.43
CA GLY A 39 -16.97 10.12 -25.70
C GLY A 39 -16.40 8.82 -26.28
N PRO A 40 -15.32 8.85 -27.09
CA PRO A 40 -14.70 7.64 -27.61
C PRO A 40 -14.07 6.85 -26.44
N MET A 41 -14.86 6.00 -25.79
CA MET A 41 -14.40 4.93 -24.94
C MET A 41 -13.73 3.89 -25.85
N GLY A 42 -12.43 4.10 -26.08
CA GLY A 42 -11.57 3.10 -26.70
C GLY A 42 -11.63 1.77 -25.92
N PRO A 43 -11.43 0.63 -26.60
CA PRO A 43 -11.72 -0.68 -26.05
C PRO A 43 -10.81 -1.01 -24.85
N GLY A 44 -11.43 -1.27 -23.70
CA GLY A 44 -10.97 -2.30 -22.76
C GLY A 44 -9.67 -2.08 -21.97
N GLY A 45 -9.12 -0.86 -21.90
CA GLY A 45 -7.88 -0.60 -21.17
C GLY A 45 -8.08 -0.39 -19.67
N ARG A 46 -8.34 -1.44 -18.88
CA ARG A 46 -7.99 -1.37 -17.43
C ARG A 46 -6.46 -1.19 -17.38
N PRO A 47 -5.88 -0.21 -16.64
CA PRO A 47 -4.46 -0.21 -16.34
C PRO A 47 -4.16 -1.36 -15.35
N GLY A 48 -4.22 -2.58 -15.84
CA GLY A 48 -4.11 -3.80 -15.06
C GLY A 48 -3.66 -4.92 -15.98
N GLY A 49 -2.34 -5.13 -16.03
CA GLY A 49 -1.77 -6.24 -16.80
C GLY A 49 -0.64 -5.84 -17.75
N GLY A 50 0.08 -4.76 -17.49
CA GLY A 50 1.36 -4.52 -18.16
C GLY A 50 2.33 -5.64 -17.81
N MET A 51 2.88 -6.26 -18.84
CA MET A 51 3.88 -7.32 -18.85
C MET A 51 5.15 -6.91 -18.09
N MET A 52 5.06 -6.89 -16.78
CA MET A 52 6.21 -6.64 -15.91
C MET A 52 7.03 -7.92 -15.93
N GLY A 53 8.30 -7.81 -16.35
CA GLY A 53 9.23 -8.91 -16.49
C GLY A 53 9.39 -9.78 -15.22
N PRO A 54 10.25 -10.81 -15.27
CA PRO A 54 10.40 -11.76 -14.18
C PRO A 54 10.62 -11.02 -12.86
N ARG A 55 9.65 -11.12 -11.95
CA ARG A 55 9.69 -10.38 -10.68
C ARG A 55 8.87 -11.10 -9.61
N GLY A 56 9.33 -10.96 -8.36
CA GLY A 56 8.55 -11.31 -7.19
C GLY A 56 7.31 -10.42 -7.07
N ARG A 57 6.20 -11.01 -6.62
CA ARG A 57 4.95 -10.33 -6.30
C ARG A 57 4.80 -10.27 -4.78
N ALA A 58 4.35 -9.13 -4.27
CA ALA A 58 4.05 -8.92 -2.86
C ALA A 58 2.68 -8.26 -2.72
N GLY A 59 1.87 -8.76 -1.78
CA GLY A 59 0.52 -8.24 -1.58
C GLY A 59 -0.40 -9.19 -0.81
N PRO A 60 -1.66 -8.78 -0.55
CA PRO A 60 -2.61 -9.59 0.21
C PRO A 60 -2.87 -10.98 -0.39
N GLY A 61 -2.69 -11.14 -1.70
CA GLY A 61 -2.84 -12.40 -2.41
C GLY A 61 -1.57 -13.25 -2.50
N TYR A 62 -0.40 -12.69 -2.19
CA TYR A 62 0.90 -13.30 -2.46
C TYR A 62 1.78 -13.44 -1.22
N THR A 63 1.45 -12.81 -0.11
CA THR A 63 2.28 -12.75 1.10
C THR A 63 1.57 -13.40 2.30
N PHE A 64 2.30 -14.23 3.05
CA PHE A 64 1.83 -14.80 4.32
C PHE A 64 1.62 -13.71 5.37
N GLY A 65 0.56 -13.82 6.18
CA GLY A 65 0.36 -12.91 7.31
C GLY A 65 0.15 -11.43 6.94
N TRP A 66 -0.11 -11.10 5.67
CA TRP A 66 -0.33 -9.72 5.20
C TRP A 66 -1.19 -8.82 6.11
N PRO A 67 -2.36 -9.24 6.61
CA PRO A 67 -3.18 -8.40 7.50
C PRO A 67 -2.51 -8.10 8.85
N MET A 68 -1.51 -8.89 9.27
CA MET A 68 -0.76 -8.72 10.52
C MET A 68 0.49 -7.86 10.37
N MET A 69 0.84 -7.44 9.15
CA MET A 69 1.95 -6.54 8.87
C MET A 69 1.48 -5.08 8.90
N SER A 70 2.32 -4.21 9.45
CA SER A 70 2.20 -2.75 9.34
C SER A 70 2.41 -2.27 7.90
N ALA A 71 2.04 -1.02 7.61
CA ALA A 71 2.28 -0.41 6.30
C ALA A 71 3.77 -0.40 5.94
N ARG A 72 4.63 -0.02 6.88
CA ARG A 72 6.08 0.01 6.69
C ARG A 72 6.65 -1.39 6.40
N GLU A 73 6.29 -2.39 7.19
CA GLU A 73 6.76 -3.77 6.96
C GLU A 73 6.33 -4.28 5.58
N ARG A 74 5.13 -3.90 5.11
CA ARG A 74 4.65 -4.27 3.77
C ARG A 74 5.48 -3.62 2.68
N ASP A 75 5.88 -2.36 2.83
CA ASP A 75 6.72 -1.67 1.87
C ASP A 75 8.12 -2.26 1.81
N GLU A 76 8.71 -2.57 2.96
CA GLU A 76 10.00 -3.26 3.05
C GLU A 76 9.92 -4.65 2.40
N HIS A 77 8.87 -5.43 2.66
CA HIS A 77 8.67 -6.73 2.01
C HIS A 77 8.49 -6.60 0.48
N ARG A 78 7.72 -5.60 0.01
CA ARG A 78 7.61 -5.30 -1.43
C ARG A 78 8.96 -4.91 -2.03
N ALA A 79 9.80 -4.17 -1.30
CA ALA A 79 11.14 -3.82 -1.75
C ALA A 79 12.02 -5.07 -1.87
N ARG A 80 12.06 -5.93 -0.86
CA ARG A 80 12.83 -7.19 -0.88
C ARG A 80 12.38 -8.12 -2.01
N MET A 81 11.08 -8.35 -2.16
CA MET A 81 10.53 -9.22 -3.22
C MET A 81 10.78 -8.67 -4.64
N ARG A 82 10.84 -7.35 -4.81
CA ARG A 82 11.21 -6.72 -6.09
C ARG A 82 12.72 -6.70 -6.32
N GLY A 83 13.51 -6.64 -5.25
CA GLY A 83 14.97 -6.66 -5.30
C GLY A 83 15.56 -8.05 -5.50
N ALA A 84 14.80 -9.12 -5.21
CA ALA A 84 15.19 -10.48 -5.56
C ALA A 84 15.38 -10.58 -7.09
N GLN A 85 16.58 -10.96 -7.53
CA GLN A 85 16.95 -11.00 -8.95
C GLN A 85 16.76 -12.39 -9.58
N THR A 86 16.44 -13.40 -8.77
CA THR A 86 16.29 -14.80 -9.20
C THR A 86 15.08 -15.46 -8.55
N TYR A 87 14.62 -16.56 -9.14
CA TYR A 87 13.56 -17.39 -8.54
C TYR A 87 13.97 -17.91 -7.15
N GLU A 88 15.21 -18.37 -6.98
CA GLU A 88 15.70 -18.90 -5.71
C GLU A 88 15.75 -17.81 -4.64
N ALA A 89 16.27 -16.63 -4.96
CA ALA A 89 16.26 -15.50 -4.03
C ALA A 89 14.83 -15.10 -3.63
N CYS A 90 13.89 -15.11 -4.59
CA CYS A 90 12.48 -14.88 -4.30
C CYS A 90 11.90 -15.93 -3.35
N ARG A 91 12.21 -17.21 -3.57
CA ARG A 91 11.74 -18.32 -2.73
C ARG A 91 12.33 -18.26 -1.33
N GLN A 92 13.62 -17.96 -1.20
CA GLN A 92 14.28 -17.77 0.09
C GLN A 92 13.63 -16.64 0.89
N GLU A 93 13.50 -15.43 0.32
CA GLU A 93 12.85 -14.29 0.98
C GLU A 93 11.40 -14.60 1.37
N PHE A 94 10.69 -15.33 0.52
CA PHE A 94 9.31 -15.72 0.76
C PHE A 94 9.17 -16.76 1.89
N ASP A 95 10.05 -17.76 1.92
CA ASP A 95 10.04 -18.83 2.93
C ASP A 95 10.51 -18.31 4.29
N GLU A 96 11.50 -17.41 4.33
CA GLU A 96 11.91 -16.71 5.55
C GLU A 96 10.78 -15.82 6.09
N HIS A 97 10.12 -15.08 5.19
CA HIS A 97 8.97 -14.27 5.59
C HIS A 97 7.81 -15.11 6.12
N ARG A 98 7.57 -16.30 5.53
CA ARG A 98 6.58 -17.25 6.05
C ARG A 98 6.90 -17.65 7.48
N LYS A 99 8.13 -18.08 7.78
CA LYS A 99 8.54 -18.51 9.13
C LYS A 99 8.30 -17.43 10.17
N LEU A 100 8.72 -16.20 9.87
CA LEU A 100 8.51 -15.03 10.73
C LEU A 100 7.01 -14.81 11.02
N MET A 101 6.16 -14.95 10.01
CA MET A 101 4.72 -14.76 10.17
C MET A 101 4.05 -15.95 10.87
N GLU A 102 4.57 -17.17 10.73
CA GLU A 102 4.12 -18.35 11.49
C GLU A 102 4.40 -18.20 12.98
N GLU A 103 5.59 -17.73 13.35
CA GLU A 103 5.95 -17.45 14.74
C GLU A 103 5.03 -16.38 15.35
N ARG A 104 4.88 -15.24 14.67
CA ARG A 104 3.96 -14.17 15.10
C ARG A 104 2.51 -14.65 15.20
N ALA A 105 2.08 -15.53 14.29
CA ALA A 105 0.74 -16.11 14.32
C ALA A 105 0.56 -17.03 15.54
N ARG A 106 1.57 -17.84 15.86
CA ARG A 106 1.60 -18.71 17.04
C ARG A 106 1.53 -17.91 18.34
N GLU A 107 2.36 -16.87 18.48
CA GLU A 107 2.36 -15.99 19.66
C GLU A 107 1.00 -15.33 19.90
N ARG A 108 0.29 -14.97 18.82
CA ARG A 108 -1.02 -14.31 18.89
C ARG A 108 -2.20 -15.29 18.95
N GLY A 109 -1.95 -16.60 18.87
CA GLY A 109 -3.00 -17.63 18.80
C GLY A 109 -3.88 -17.53 17.55
N ILE A 110 -3.37 -16.94 16.46
CA ILE A 110 -4.12 -16.74 15.21
C ILE A 110 -3.72 -17.81 14.20
N ARG A 111 -4.69 -18.42 13.52
CA ARG A 111 -4.39 -19.26 12.35
C ARG A 111 -3.99 -18.39 11.17
N MET A 112 -2.74 -18.49 10.72
CA MET A 112 -2.30 -17.80 9.50
C MET A 112 -2.91 -18.45 8.26
N ARG A 113 -3.57 -17.65 7.40
CA ARG A 113 -4.00 -18.12 6.07
C ARG A 113 -2.87 -17.95 5.07
N GLY A 114 -2.68 -18.97 4.22
CA GLY A 114 -1.73 -18.92 3.13
C GLY A 114 -2.12 -17.93 2.02
N PRO A 115 -1.14 -17.48 1.21
CA PRO A 115 -1.38 -16.68 0.04
C PRO A 115 -2.18 -17.45 -1.01
N ARG A 116 -2.92 -16.71 -1.84
CA ARG A 116 -3.78 -17.27 -2.90
C ARG A 116 -3.03 -17.53 -4.20
N GLY A 117 -1.90 -16.85 -4.41
CA GLY A 117 -1.10 -16.96 -5.62
C GLY A 117 0.37 -17.15 -5.30
N ASP A 118 1.10 -17.67 -6.28
CA ASP A 118 2.54 -17.83 -6.20
C ASP A 118 3.24 -16.47 -6.30
N ALA A 119 3.91 -16.08 -5.21
CA ALA A 119 4.69 -14.84 -5.14
C ALA A 119 5.85 -14.83 -6.14
N CYS A 120 6.44 -15.99 -6.41
CA CYS A 120 7.58 -16.15 -7.31
C CYS A 120 7.17 -16.61 -8.71
N GLY A 121 5.87 -16.70 -8.98
CA GLY A 121 5.34 -17.19 -10.25
C GLY A 121 5.78 -16.38 -11.48
N GLY A 122 6.14 -15.10 -11.29
CA GLY A 122 6.66 -14.27 -12.37
C GLY A 122 8.01 -14.71 -12.93
N TRP A 123 8.76 -15.55 -12.20
CA TRP A 123 10.07 -16.06 -12.63
C TRP A 123 10.00 -17.34 -13.46
N LYS A 124 8.85 -18.03 -13.46
CA LYS A 124 8.62 -19.22 -14.27
C LYS A 124 8.19 -18.75 -15.66
N ARG A 125 9.07 -18.89 -16.64
CA ARG A 125 8.79 -18.60 -18.05
C ARG A 125 8.94 -19.88 -18.85
#